data_AF-A0A950D9T8-F1
#
_entry.id   AF-A0A950D9T8-F1
#
_cell.length_a   1.000
_cell.length_b   1.000
_cell.length_c   1.000
_cell.angle_alpha   90.00
_cell.angle_beta   90.00
_cell.angle_gamma   90.00
#
_symmetry.space_group_name_H-M   'P 1'
#
loop_
_entity.id
_entity.type
_entity.pdbx_description
1 polymer ?
#
loop_
_entity_poly.entity_id
_entity_poly.type
_entity_poly.pdbx_seq_one_letter_code
_entity_poly.pdbx_strand_id
1 'polypeptide(L)'
;MLIPLVIQPYSDYTRIVKNVRILKFLDFWFADYNAPVVFPPVANWNTKDTQIIWKALRKLLPSFEIAVFEKMPERVGDLPNPLSLIRTGSDRYSGHAARLSGRWEDFASRLPNRKRWRTQRFRELGERSLALAKTPEEYDVFVEALIRQTRERHPRALNLRDEVAYLRRARRLVYPAGPVCLFALKINDAVVATEFCLLREGWMIGQLLSHERGSWQTYAPGHLLNTMVCGWCFANGIEVLDFGIGDYPYKNEYCDVMIQLRRAELSGNMKGRLASRWRAAGNWKRERRRRFASQSRSGAARPRKWQVELYISAQSLLYRHPNLANWVRKTYLFRTLVPLFFNLDRSFSGRRYLTETIFPALAMSTFRRVLFVGCKAYTARYGRQLTRVGVDYWTTDIEPEAAIWGEKDRHILCDITEIDHACPAESFDAVLLNGVLGDGVDEESEMDRAVTAIWRILRSEGIFLIGWNSDKKHPDPMSLESLSTYFRHECVLPLPVTKTFPDSPVIYNWFVKSNGRRSDCRDTANS
;
A
#
# COMPACT_ATOMS: atom_id res chain seq x y z
N MET A 1 -8.25 33.25 15.47
CA MET A 1 -8.41 31.91 14.86
C MET A 1 -7.78 30.87 15.77
N LEU A 2 -8.26 29.63 15.75
CA LEU A 2 -7.64 28.48 16.45
C LEU A 2 -7.12 27.49 15.42
N ILE A 3 -5.91 26.95 15.59
CA ILE A 3 -5.29 26.04 14.62
C ILE A 3 -4.81 24.77 15.32
N PRO A 4 -5.39 23.59 15.03
CA PRO A 4 -4.93 22.34 15.61
C PRO A 4 -3.65 21.89 14.89
N LEU A 5 -2.51 22.02 15.56
CA LEU A 5 -1.19 21.75 14.99
C LEU A 5 -0.43 20.69 15.79
N VAL A 6 0.39 19.91 15.08
CA VAL A 6 1.30 18.92 15.66
C VAL A 6 2.69 19.04 15.04
N ILE A 7 3.72 18.87 15.86
CA ILE A 7 5.09 18.73 15.41
C ILE A 7 5.46 17.26 15.52
N GLN A 8 5.74 16.63 14.39
CA GLN A 8 6.12 15.23 14.33
C GLN A 8 7.53 15.06 13.73
N PRO A 9 8.34 14.11 14.24
CA PRO A 9 9.57 13.74 13.56
C PRO A 9 9.22 13.12 12.21
N TYR A 10 9.91 13.56 11.16
CA TYR A 10 9.83 12.98 9.83
C TYR A 10 11.08 12.16 9.58
N SER A 11 10.91 10.84 9.66
CA SER A 11 11.88 9.85 9.22
C SER A 11 11.52 9.40 7.81
N ASP A 12 12.04 10.09 6.79
CA ASP A 12 12.09 9.49 5.44
C ASP A 12 13.35 8.63 5.35
N TYR A 13 13.26 7.47 4.71
CA TYR A 13 14.33 6.46 4.59
C TYR A 13 15.49 6.90 3.69
N THR A 14 15.64 8.19 3.41
CA THR A 14 16.71 8.75 2.57
C THR A 14 17.76 9.41 3.46
N ARG A 15 19.03 9.01 3.28
CA ARG A 15 20.18 9.33 4.16
C ARG A 15 20.48 10.83 4.38
N ILE A 16 19.81 11.75 3.69
CA ILE A 16 20.28 13.13 3.53
C ILE A 16 19.64 14.11 4.51
N VAL A 17 18.46 13.81 5.08
CA VAL A 17 17.85 14.69 6.10
C VAL A 17 17.30 13.86 7.26
N LYS A 18 18.21 13.42 8.15
CA LYS A 18 17.81 12.82 9.44
C LYS A 18 17.22 13.89 10.36
N ASN A 19 16.23 13.50 11.16
CA ASN A 19 15.64 14.31 12.24
C ASN A 19 15.08 15.66 11.76
N VAL A 20 14.18 15.65 10.77
CA VAL A 20 13.40 16.84 10.38
C VAL A 20 12.12 16.85 11.20
N ARG A 21 11.88 17.91 11.96
CA ARG A 21 10.59 18.13 12.63
C ARG A 21 9.68 18.86 11.68
N ILE A 22 8.50 18.28 11.45
CA ILE A 22 7.49 18.83 10.55
C ILE A 22 6.31 19.30 11.38
N LEU A 23 5.99 20.58 11.25
CA LEU A 23 4.73 21.14 11.70
C LEU A 23 3.62 20.82 10.68
N LYS A 24 2.52 20.25 11.14
CA LYS A 24 1.35 19.91 10.31
C LYS A 24 0.06 20.18 11.07
N PHE A 25 -1.08 20.08 10.38
CA PHE A 25 -2.35 19.92 11.05
C PHE A 25 -2.40 18.60 11.82
N LEU A 26 -3.12 18.61 12.94
CA LEU A 26 -3.44 17.41 13.73
C LEU A 26 -4.52 16.57 13.02
N ASP A 27 -4.22 16.08 11.82
CA ASP A 27 -5.20 15.38 10.96
C ASP A 27 -5.16 13.86 11.12
N PHE A 28 -3.99 13.30 11.49
CA PHE A 28 -3.69 11.87 11.52
C PHE A 28 -4.22 11.08 10.31
N TRP A 29 -4.27 11.69 9.14
CA TRP A 29 -4.88 11.14 7.92
C TRP A 29 -6.39 10.87 7.96
N PHE A 30 -7.08 11.23 9.05
CA PHE A 30 -8.52 10.98 9.23
C PHE A 30 -9.38 12.17 8.80
N ALA A 31 -8.85 13.40 8.84
CA ALA A 31 -9.57 14.56 8.34
C ALA A 31 -9.44 14.71 6.82
N ASP A 32 -10.57 14.89 6.13
CA ASP A 32 -10.63 15.17 4.70
C ASP A 32 -10.23 16.60 4.36
N TYR A 33 -10.56 17.54 5.25
CA TYR A 33 -10.22 18.96 5.11
C TYR A 33 -9.53 19.47 6.37
N ASN A 34 -8.50 20.27 6.16
CA ASN A 34 -7.75 20.90 7.23
C ASN A 34 -7.91 22.42 7.16
N ALA A 35 -8.45 23.00 8.22
CA ALA A 35 -8.65 24.43 8.30
C ALA A 35 -8.47 24.93 9.74
N PRO A 36 -8.09 26.20 9.91
CA PRO A 36 -8.22 26.85 11.21
C PRO A 36 -9.71 27.07 11.53
N VAL A 37 -10.06 27.10 12.81
CA VAL A 37 -11.31 27.71 13.26
C VAL A 37 -11.18 29.21 13.09
N VAL A 38 -12.02 29.78 12.26
CA VAL A 38 -12.00 31.19 11.86
C VAL A 38 -13.12 31.96 12.57
N PHE A 39 -12.89 33.26 12.78
CA PHE A 39 -13.86 34.18 13.40
C PHE A 39 -14.07 35.38 12.46
N PRO A 40 -15.22 36.07 12.51
CA PRO A 40 -15.60 37.10 11.52
C PRO A 40 -14.51 38.11 11.10
N PRO A 41 -13.61 38.60 11.98
CA PRO A 41 -12.55 39.53 11.59
C PRO A 41 -11.62 39.05 10.47
N VAL A 42 -11.49 37.73 10.25
CA VAL A 42 -10.66 37.17 9.17
C VAL A 42 -11.15 37.51 7.77
N ALA A 43 -12.41 37.91 7.61
CA ALA A 43 -12.96 38.33 6.32
C ALA A 43 -12.16 39.48 5.68
N ASN A 44 -11.56 40.33 6.52
CA ASN A 44 -10.81 41.52 6.09
C ASN A 44 -9.29 41.29 6.05
N TRP A 45 -8.81 40.08 6.34
CA TRP A 45 -7.38 39.81 6.35
C TRP A 45 -6.82 39.72 4.94
N ASN A 46 -5.68 40.37 4.74
CA ASN A 46 -4.89 40.27 3.52
C ASN A 46 -3.61 39.44 3.76
N THR A 47 -2.81 39.28 2.70
CA THR A 47 -1.54 38.53 2.77
C THR A 47 -0.58 39.06 3.84
N LYS A 48 -0.52 40.38 4.09
CA LYS A 48 0.34 40.97 5.13
C LYS A 48 -0.11 40.56 6.52
N ASP A 49 -1.41 40.60 6.80
CA ASP A 49 -1.98 40.20 8.09
C ASP A 49 -1.66 38.73 8.37
N THR A 50 -1.92 37.85 7.39
CA THR A 50 -1.57 36.43 7.49
C THR A 50 -0.07 36.21 7.71
N GLN A 51 0.81 36.99 7.06
CA GLN A 51 2.25 36.91 7.27
C GLN A 51 2.67 37.34 8.68
N ILE A 52 2.04 38.38 9.26
CA ILE A 52 2.28 38.81 10.64
C ILE A 52 1.92 37.68 11.60
N ILE A 53 0.74 37.08 11.43
CA ILE A 53 0.31 35.96 12.26
C ILE A 53 1.23 34.74 12.09
N TRP A 54 1.66 34.42 10.87
CA TRP A 54 2.61 33.34 10.64
C TRP A 54 3.95 33.57 11.35
N LYS A 55 4.47 34.81 11.32
CA LYS A 55 5.69 35.18 12.06
C LYS A 55 5.49 35.04 13.58
N ALA A 56 4.33 35.42 14.10
CA ALA A 56 3.99 35.26 15.51
C ALA A 56 3.91 33.78 15.92
N LEU A 57 3.20 32.96 15.14
CA LEU A 57 3.10 31.51 15.35
C LEU A 57 4.48 30.84 15.40
N ARG A 58 5.39 31.22 14.50
CA ARG A 58 6.77 30.70 14.48
C ARG A 58 7.56 31.01 15.76
N LYS A 59 7.24 32.10 16.46
CA LYS A 59 7.88 32.47 17.73
C LYS A 59 7.29 31.70 18.92
N LEU A 60 6.00 31.38 18.86
CA LEU A 60 5.26 30.70 19.93
C LEU A 60 5.46 29.17 19.91
N LEU A 61 5.57 28.59 18.71
CA LEU A 61 5.65 27.13 18.55
C LEU A 61 7.06 26.60 18.92
N PRO A 62 7.16 25.35 19.40
CA PRO A 62 8.44 24.67 19.49
C PRO A 62 9.16 24.64 18.15
N SER A 63 10.48 24.56 18.15
CA SER A 63 11.25 24.64 16.90
C SER A 63 10.90 23.51 15.92
N PHE A 64 10.78 23.87 14.65
CA PHE A 64 10.54 22.96 13.53
C PHE A 64 11.32 23.39 12.30
N GLU A 65 11.67 22.43 11.44
CA GLU A 65 12.46 22.72 10.23
C GLU A 65 11.56 23.08 9.04
N ILE A 66 10.37 22.49 8.96
CA ILE A 66 9.43 22.70 7.85
C ILE A 66 7.99 22.63 8.35
N ALA A 67 7.12 23.46 7.79
CA ALA A 67 5.67 23.34 7.96
C ALA A 67 5.05 22.85 6.65
N VAL A 68 4.19 21.84 6.76
CA VAL A 68 3.48 21.23 5.64
C VAL A 68 1.99 21.25 5.96
N PHE A 69 1.27 22.13 5.27
CA PHE A 69 -0.18 22.28 5.38
C PHE A 69 -0.82 21.77 4.10
N GLU A 70 -1.67 20.76 4.20
CA GLU A 70 -2.30 20.04 3.09
C GLU A 70 -3.81 19.96 3.34
N LYS A 71 -4.60 19.68 2.30
CA LYS A 71 -6.05 19.53 2.34
C LYS A 71 -6.80 20.80 2.78
N MET A 72 -6.25 21.98 2.50
CA MET A 72 -6.86 23.23 2.95
C MET A 72 -7.93 23.71 1.97
N PRO A 73 -9.21 23.79 2.35
CA PRO A 73 -10.20 24.46 1.51
C PRO A 73 -9.91 25.98 1.49
N GLU A 74 -10.30 26.65 0.41
CA GLU A 74 -10.11 28.11 0.29
C GLU A 74 -11.01 28.91 1.25
N ARG A 75 -12.13 28.31 1.66
CA ARG A 75 -13.09 28.89 2.60
C ARG A 75 -13.42 27.91 3.73
N VAL A 76 -13.87 28.45 4.85
CA VAL A 76 -14.36 27.72 6.02
C VAL A 76 -15.75 28.28 6.32
N GLY A 77 -16.78 27.58 5.87
CA GLY A 77 -18.11 28.19 5.71
C GLY A 77 -18.02 29.41 4.80
N ASP A 78 -18.58 30.53 5.24
CA ASP A 78 -18.59 31.78 4.47
C ASP A 78 -17.29 32.58 4.57
N LEU A 79 -16.39 32.24 5.49
CA LEU A 79 -15.18 33.00 5.74
C LEU A 79 -14.00 32.47 4.92
N PRO A 80 -13.07 33.34 4.47
CA PRO A 80 -11.86 32.88 3.80
C PRO A 80 -10.97 32.10 4.77
N ASN A 81 -10.33 31.03 4.28
CA ASN A 81 -9.28 30.36 5.03
C ASN A 81 -8.01 31.24 4.99
N PRO A 82 -7.57 31.85 6.11
CA PRO A 82 -6.44 32.78 6.09
C PRO A 82 -5.13 32.09 5.70
N LEU A 83 -4.99 30.78 5.93
CA LEU A 83 -3.77 30.05 5.56
C LEU A 83 -3.66 29.84 4.04
N SER A 84 -4.76 30.00 3.29
CA SER A 84 -4.73 30.01 1.82
C SER A 84 -3.98 31.23 1.26
N LEU A 85 -3.92 32.33 2.02
CA LEU A 85 -3.21 33.56 1.67
C LEU A 85 -1.69 33.48 1.86
N ILE A 86 -1.20 32.42 2.50
CA ILE A 86 0.24 32.10 2.50
C ILE A 86 0.60 31.52 1.12
N ARG A 87 1.87 31.57 0.71
CA ARG A 87 2.36 30.97 -0.54
C ARG A 87 1.91 29.50 -0.64
N THR A 88 0.82 29.28 -1.38
CA THR A 88 0.16 27.99 -1.57
C THR A 88 0.19 27.58 -3.04
N GLY A 89 0.11 26.27 -3.30
CA GLY A 89 -0.25 25.70 -4.59
C GLY A 89 -1.52 24.87 -4.46
N SER A 90 -2.01 24.33 -5.57
CA SER A 90 -3.08 23.33 -5.55
C SER A 90 -2.63 22.10 -4.78
N ASP A 91 -3.53 21.55 -3.95
CA ASP A 91 -3.34 20.23 -3.40
C ASP A 91 -3.51 19.17 -4.51
N ARG A 92 -3.05 17.97 -4.21
CA ARG A 92 -3.07 16.81 -5.09
C ARG A 92 -4.48 16.33 -5.43
N TYR A 93 -5.38 16.43 -4.45
CA TYR A 93 -6.74 15.92 -4.54
C TYR A 93 -7.72 17.07 -4.31
N SER A 94 -8.90 16.95 -4.89
CA SER A 94 -10.01 17.85 -4.63
C SER A 94 -11.01 17.21 -3.67
N GLY A 95 -11.80 18.03 -2.99
CA GLY A 95 -13.04 17.59 -2.36
C GLY A 95 -14.17 17.50 -3.39
N HIS A 96 -15.17 16.68 -3.12
CA HIS A 96 -16.30 16.47 -4.03
C HIS A 96 -17.59 16.45 -3.24
N ALA A 97 -18.56 17.26 -3.64
CA ALA A 97 -19.84 17.37 -2.96
C ALA A 97 -21.01 17.44 -3.95
N ALA A 98 -22.20 17.13 -3.46
CA ALA A 98 -23.46 17.24 -4.16
C ALA A 98 -24.29 18.34 -3.51
N ARG A 99 -24.74 19.31 -4.30
CA ARG A 99 -25.78 20.26 -3.85
C ARG A 99 -27.15 19.61 -3.95
N LEU A 100 -27.84 19.58 -2.83
CA LEU A 100 -29.15 18.97 -2.66
C LEU A 100 -30.21 20.07 -2.76
N SER A 101 -30.49 20.49 -3.99
CA SER A 101 -31.46 21.54 -4.28
C SER A 101 -32.53 21.06 -5.27
N GLY A 102 -33.66 21.76 -5.30
CA GLY A 102 -34.80 21.41 -6.14
C GLY A 102 -35.61 20.24 -5.58
N ARG A 103 -36.31 19.53 -6.46
CA ARG A 103 -37.16 18.40 -6.08
C ARG A 103 -36.36 17.10 -6.04
N TRP A 104 -36.74 16.21 -5.12
CA TRP A 104 -36.13 14.89 -5.01
C TRP A 104 -36.22 14.09 -6.30
N GLU A 105 -37.37 14.13 -7.00
CA GLU A 105 -37.56 13.36 -8.25
C GLU A 105 -36.51 13.73 -9.32
N ASP A 106 -36.21 15.02 -9.46
CA ASP A 106 -35.25 15.53 -10.43
C ASP A 106 -33.81 15.14 -10.06
N PHE A 107 -33.48 15.17 -8.76
CA PHE A 107 -32.18 14.74 -8.26
C PHE A 107 -32.00 13.21 -8.39
N ALA A 108 -32.99 12.44 -7.95
CA ALA A 108 -32.99 10.99 -7.98
C ALA A 108 -32.86 10.43 -9.41
N SER A 109 -33.35 11.15 -10.43
CA SER A 109 -33.20 10.77 -11.84
C SER A 109 -31.74 10.71 -12.30
N ARG A 110 -30.85 11.49 -11.66
CA ARG A 110 -29.41 11.57 -11.97
C ARG A 110 -28.57 10.58 -11.18
N LEU A 111 -29.09 10.05 -10.07
CA LEU A 111 -28.37 9.12 -9.22
C LEU A 111 -28.15 7.77 -9.91
N PRO A 112 -27.05 7.06 -9.59
CA PRO A 112 -26.82 5.71 -10.07
C PRO A 112 -28.00 4.81 -9.76
N ASN A 113 -28.59 4.25 -10.81
CA ASN A 113 -29.72 3.34 -10.69
C ASN A 113 -29.33 1.99 -11.30
N ARG A 114 -28.84 1.09 -10.44
CA ARG A 114 -28.28 -0.18 -10.89
C ARG A 114 -29.39 -1.22 -11.03
N LYS A 115 -29.51 -1.84 -12.22
CA LYS A 115 -30.50 -2.91 -12.52
C LYS A 115 -30.56 -4.00 -11.45
N ARG A 116 -29.40 -4.36 -10.89
CA ARG A 116 -29.23 -5.38 -9.84
C ARG A 116 -30.08 -5.15 -8.57
N TRP A 117 -30.49 -3.92 -8.28
CA TRP A 117 -31.31 -3.58 -7.11
C TRP A 117 -32.81 -3.81 -7.33
N ARG A 118 -33.21 -4.13 -8.57
CA ARG A 118 -34.61 -4.32 -8.98
C ARG A 118 -34.95 -5.77 -9.28
N THR A 119 -33.98 -6.67 -9.17
CA THR A 119 -34.16 -8.09 -9.48
C THR A 119 -34.94 -8.78 -8.36
N GLN A 120 -35.68 -9.82 -8.71
CA GLN A 120 -36.37 -10.66 -7.73
C GLN A 120 -35.37 -11.24 -6.71
N ARG A 121 -34.21 -11.72 -7.19
CA ARG A 121 -33.11 -12.22 -6.35
C ARG A 121 -32.65 -11.23 -5.29
N PHE A 122 -32.66 -9.92 -5.55
CA PHE A 122 -32.30 -8.92 -4.54
C PHE A 122 -33.41 -8.76 -3.50
N ARG A 123 -34.68 -8.79 -3.92
CA ARG A 123 -35.84 -8.71 -3.00
C ARG A 123 -35.91 -9.93 -2.09
N GLU A 124 -35.52 -11.10 -2.58
CA GLU A 124 -35.44 -12.34 -1.79
C GLU A 124 -34.38 -12.30 -0.69
N LEU A 125 -33.42 -11.36 -0.74
CA LEU A 125 -32.45 -11.18 0.35
C LEU A 125 -33.10 -10.60 1.61
N GLY A 126 -34.22 -9.89 1.48
CA GLY A 126 -34.93 -9.26 2.59
C GLY A 126 -35.34 -7.81 2.33
N GLU A 127 -36.01 -7.23 3.31
CA GLU A 127 -36.43 -5.84 3.29
C GLU A 127 -35.23 -4.90 3.48
N ARG A 128 -35.07 -3.95 2.56
CA ARG A 128 -34.01 -2.94 2.64
C ARG A 128 -34.47 -1.73 3.45
N SER A 129 -33.63 -1.25 4.36
CA SER A 129 -33.89 -0.04 5.12
C SER A 129 -32.60 0.76 5.38
N LEU A 130 -32.75 2.07 5.55
CA LEU A 130 -31.68 2.96 5.99
C LEU A 130 -31.98 3.33 7.44
N ALA A 131 -31.02 3.07 8.33
CA ALA A 131 -31.09 3.47 9.72
C ALA A 131 -30.03 4.54 9.99
N LEU A 132 -30.44 5.63 10.62
CA LEU A 132 -29.53 6.56 11.30
C LEU A 132 -29.51 6.13 12.78
N ALA A 133 -28.33 5.96 13.37
CA ALA A 133 -28.23 5.69 14.80
C ALA A 133 -28.88 6.84 15.60
N LYS A 134 -29.81 6.50 16.50
CA LYS A 134 -30.51 7.42 17.40
C LYS A 134 -30.13 7.22 18.86
N THR A 135 -29.71 6.01 19.22
CA THR A 135 -29.25 5.69 20.58
C THR A 135 -27.76 5.35 20.62
N PRO A 136 -27.11 5.42 21.81
CA PRO A 136 -25.72 4.98 21.98
C PRO A 136 -25.50 3.49 21.65
N GLU A 137 -26.50 2.64 21.86
CA GLU A 137 -26.47 1.21 21.58
C GLU A 137 -26.50 0.95 20.07
N GLU A 138 -27.38 1.64 19.33
CA GLU A 138 -27.40 1.57 17.87
C GLU A 138 -26.07 2.07 17.27
N TYR A 139 -25.51 3.13 17.85
CA TYR A 139 -24.20 3.62 17.45
C TYR A 139 -23.12 2.54 17.61
N ASP A 140 -23.08 1.84 18.74
CA ASP A 140 -22.10 0.78 18.99
C ASP A 140 -22.22 -0.35 17.97
N VAL A 141 -23.44 -0.76 17.65
CA VAL A 141 -23.67 -1.79 16.61
C VAL A 141 -23.14 -1.32 15.25
N PHE A 142 -23.46 -0.10 14.85
CA PHE A 142 -23.07 0.39 13.51
C PHE A 142 -21.58 0.70 13.42
N VAL A 143 -20.96 1.20 14.48
CA VAL A 143 -19.53 1.54 14.45
C VAL A 143 -18.66 0.28 14.42
N GLU A 144 -19.06 -0.78 15.13
CA GLU A 144 -18.35 -2.06 15.06
C GLU A 144 -18.51 -2.72 13.69
N ALA A 145 -19.70 -2.61 13.07
CA ALA A 145 -19.88 -3.01 11.68
C ALA A 145 -18.98 -2.22 10.73
N LEU A 146 -18.90 -0.90 10.88
CA LEU A 146 -18.03 -0.03 10.07
C LEU A 146 -16.55 -0.41 10.21
N ILE A 147 -16.08 -0.63 11.44
CA ILE A 147 -14.69 -1.02 11.72
C ILE A 147 -14.38 -2.36 11.07
N ARG A 148 -15.25 -3.37 11.26
CA ARG A 148 -15.08 -4.70 10.67
C ARG A 148 -15.06 -4.64 9.14
N GLN A 149 -16.07 -4.02 8.53
CA GLN A 149 -16.18 -3.86 7.07
C GLN A 149 -14.95 -3.15 6.49
N THR A 150 -14.48 -2.09 7.15
CA THR A 150 -13.31 -1.32 6.69
C THR A 150 -12.03 -2.16 6.72
N ARG A 151 -11.79 -2.90 7.81
CA ARG A 151 -10.60 -3.75 7.96
C ARG A 151 -10.58 -4.90 6.95
N GLU A 152 -11.72 -5.54 6.74
CA GLU A 152 -11.83 -6.62 5.75
C GLU A 152 -11.57 -6.14 4.32
N ARG A 153 -12.04 -4.95 3.97
CA ARG A 153 -11.84 -4.36 2.63
C ARG A 153 -10.44 -3.83 2.43
N HIS A 154 -9.88 -3.23 3.47
CA HIS A 154 -8.60 -2.57 3.46
C HIS A 154 -7.81 -3.02 4.69
N PRO A 155 -7.05 -4.14 4.60
CA PRO A 155 -6.27 -4.68 5.74
C PRO A 155 -5.18 -3.76 6.29
N ARG A 156 -4.99 -2.59 5.65
CA ARG A 156 -4.08 -1.52 6.09
C ARG A 156 -4.79 -0.29 6.68
N ALA A 157 -6.13 -0.26 6.68
CA ALA A 157 -6.95 0.83 7.21
C ALA A 157 -7.42 0.52 8.63
N LEU A 158 -7.57 1.54 9.47
CA LEU A 158 -7.90 1.39 10.90
C LEU A 158 -6.88 0.49 11.63
N ASN A 159 -5.61 0.61 11.20
CA ASN A 159 -4.48 -0.17 11.70
C ASN A 159 -3.84 0.48 12.93
N LEU A 160 -4.02 1.78 13.09
CA LEU A 160 -3.60 2.47 14.30
C LEU A 160 -4.70 2.35 15.36
N ARG A 161 -4.30 2.06 16.59
CA ARG A 161 -5.20 2.02 17.76
C ARG A 161 -6.03 3.30 17.85
N ASP A 162 -5.43 4.43 17.52
CA ASP A 162 -6.03 5.75 17.62
C ASP A 162 -7.13 6.00 16.57
N GLU A 163 -7.08 5.37 15.40
CA GLU A 163 -8.11 5.49 14.36
C GLU A 163 -9.43 4.83 14.81
N VAL A 164 -9.33 3.64 15.40
CA VAL A 164 -10.50 2.96 16.00
C VAL A 164 -10.95 3.68 17.27
N ALA A 165 -10.01 4.16 18.08
CA ALA A 165 -10.33 4.94 19.27
C ALA A 165 -11.07 6.22 18.91
N TYR A 166 -10.74 6.90 17.80
CA TYR A 166 -11.46 8.07 17.32
C TYR A 166 -12.95 7.77 17.10
N LEU A 167 -13.27 6.73 16.32
CA LEU A 167 -14.64 6.33 16.02
C LEU A 167 -15.42 5.96 17.29
N ARG A 168 -14.80 5.25 18.23
CA ARG A 168 -15.45 4.89 19.51
C ARG A 168 -15.56 6.05 20.49
N ARG A 169 -14.62 6.99 20.46
CA ARG A 169 -14.58 8.14 21.38
C ARG A 169 -15.54 9.24 20.94
N ALA A 170 -15.84 9.35 19.65
CA ALA A 170 -16.92 10.18 19.13
C ALA A 170 -18.25 9.90 19.85
N ARG A 171 -18.59 8.62 20.08
CA ARG A 171 -19.76 8.20 20.88
C ARG A 171 -19.82 8.88 22.25
N ARG A 172 -18.69 8.94 22.96
CA ARG A 172 -18.62 9.39 24.36
C ARG A 172 -18.55 10.90 24.50
N LEU A 173 -17.92 11.57 23.54
CA LEU A 173 -17.61 13.00 23.66
C LEU A 173 -18.65 13.90 22.99
N VAL A 174 -19.20 13.47 21.86
CA VAL A 174 -19.95 14.37 20.97
C VAL A 174 -21.19 13.72 20.36
N TYR A 175 -21.58 12.50 20.74
CA TYR A 175 -22.82 11.89 20.27
C TYR A 175 -23.82 11.74 21.45
N PRO A 176 -25.13 11.92 21.23
CA PRO A 176 -25.79 12.32 19.97
C PRO A 176 -25.84 13.83 19.72
N ALA A 177 -25.41 14.65 20.68
CA ALA A 177 -25.65 16.11 20.64
C ALA A 177 -24.73 16.90 19.70
N GLY A 178 -23.59 16.33 19.30
CA GLY A 178 -22.61 16.95 18.41
C GLY A 178 -22.78 16.50 16.96
N PRO A 179 -21.78 16.76 16.09
CA PRO A 179 -21.95 16.69 14.65
C PRO A 179 -21.97 15.27 14.08
N VAL A 180 -21.92 14.22 14.90
CA VAL A 180 -21.70 12.85 14.40
C VAL A 180 -23.01 12.23 13.94
N CYS A 181 -23.05 11.76 12.69
CA CYS A 181 -24.14 10.94 12.14
C CYS A 181 -23.57 9.60 11.69
N LEU A 182 -24.24 8.49 12.01
CA LEU A 182 -23.79 7.16 11.63
C LEU A 182 -24.95 6.39 10.98
N PHE A 183 -24.82 6.15 9.69
CA PHE A 183 -25.81 5.44 8.89
C PHE A 183 -25.46 3.96 8.76
N ALA A 184 -26.50 3.14 8.72
CA ALA A 184 -26.44 1.74 8.35
C ALA A 184 -27.48 1.42 7.27
N LEU A 185 -27.02 0.80 6.18
CA LEU A 185 -27.88 0.09 5.25
C LEU A 185 -28.14 -1.30 5.83
N LYS A 186 -29.41 -1.62 6.08
CA LYS A 186 -29.85 -2.93 6.56
C LYS A 186 -30.59 -3.71 5.47
N ILE A 187 -30.42 -5.01 5.47
CA ILE A 187 -31.30 -5.98 4.80
C ILE A 187 -31.86 -6.89 5.91
N ASN A 188 -33.16 -6.80 6.18
CA ASN A 188 -33.76 -7.25 7.43
C ASN A 188 -32.96 -6.68 8.63
N ASP A 189 -32.33 -7.54 9.43
CA ASP A 189 -31.48 -7.14 10.55
C ASP A 189 -29.98 -7.07 10.25
N ALA A 190 -29.55 -7.56 9.09
CA ALA A 190 -28.14 -7.56 8.72
C ALA A 190 -27.67 -6.17 8.27
N VAL A 191 -26.65 -5.62 8.94
CA VAL A 191 -25.97 -4.39 8.53
C VAL A 191 -25.02 -4.68 7.38
N VAL A 192 -25.36 -4.25 6.17
CA VAL A 192 -24.62 -4.58 4.93
C VAL A 192 -23.67 -3.47 4.47
N ALA A 193 -23.92 -2.23 4.88
CA ALA A 193 -23.04 -1.09 4.66
C ALA A 193 -23.22 -0.04 5.75
N THR A 194 -22.18 0.73 5.99
CA THR A 194 -22.16 1.77 7.02
C THR A 194 -21.43 3.02 6.54
N GLU A 195 -21.86 4.17 7.04
CA GLU A 195 -21.23 5.45 6.72
C GLU A 195 -21.17 6.35 7.96
N PHE A 196 -19.96 6.73 8.34
CA PHE A 196 -19.68 7.70 9.39
C PHE A 196 -19.56 9.09 8.79
N CYS A 197 -20.42 9.99 9.24
CA CYS A 197 -20.56 11.34 8.74
C CYS A 197 -20.38 12.38 9.85
N LEU A 198 -20.03 13.60 9.42
CA LEU A 198 -20.11 14.80 10.24
C LEU A 198 -21.11 15.78 9.62
N LEU A 199 -22.14 16.17 10.37
CA LEU A 199 -23.18 17.12 9.97
C LEU A 199 -23.06 18.42 10.76
N ARG A 200 -23.00 19.55 10.05
CA ARG A 200 -23.04 20.89 10.65
C ARG A 200 -23.75 21.86 9.70
N GLU A 201 -24.75 22.59 10.20
CA GLU A 201 -25.40 23.71 9.49
C GLU A 201 -25.79 23.37 8.03
N GLY A 202 -26.52 22.25 7.83
CA GLY A 202 -26.97 21.82 6.50
C GLY A 202 -25.88 21.21 5.60
N TRP A 203 -24.63 21.13 6.07
CA TRP A 203 -23.52 20.50 5.35
C TRP A 203 -23.13 19.18 6.03
N MET A 204 -23.29 18.06 5.33
CA MET A 204 -22.89 16.74 5.81
C MET A 204 -21.69 16.22 5.03
N ILE A 205 -20.63 15.81 5.72
CA ILE A 205 -19.43 15.20 5.13
C ILE A 205 -19.40 13.71 5.48
N GLY A 206 -19.43 12.83 4.48
CA GLY A 206 -19.19 11.40 4.63
C GLY A 206 -17.70 11.11 4.76
N GLN A 207 -17.22 10.91 6.00
CA GLN A 207 -15.79 10.70 6.26
C GLN A 207 -15.33 9.27 5.98
N LEU A 208 -16.17 8.28 6.34
CA LEU A 208 -15.80 6.88 6.19
C LEU A 208 -17.02 6.04 5.82
N LEU A 209 -17.02 5.54 4.59
CA LEU A 209 -18.01 4.59 4.09
C LEU A 209 -17.36 3.21 3.93
N SER A 210 -18.05 2.17 4.39
CA SER A 210 -17.65 0.78 4.16
C SER A 210 -18.85 -0.15 4.00
N HIS A 211 -18.57 -1.38 3.58
CA HIS A 211 -19.63 -2.37 3.33
C HIS A 211 -19.12 -3.81 3.33
N GLU A 212 -20.03 -4.75 3.45
CA GLU A 212 -19.74 -6.18 3.45
C GLU A 212 -19.00 -6.66 2.19
N ARG A 213 -18.17 -7.69 2.37
CA ARG A 213 -17.50 -8.42 1.27
C ARG A 213 -18.32 -9.65 0.85
N GLY A 214 -17.69 -10.55 0.10
CA GLY A 214 -18.31 -11.79 -0.36
C GLY A 214 -19.46 -11.56 -1.34
N SER A 215 -20.53 -12.32 -1.16
CA SER A 215 -21.73 -12.28 -2.00
C SER A 215 -22.33 -10.87 -2.13
N TRP A 216 -22.23 -10.05 -1.07
CA TRP A 216 -22.74 -8.68 -1.05
C TRP A 216 -22.10 -7.76 -2.08
N GLN A 217 -20.83 -7.98 -2.46
CA GLN A 217 -20.14 -7.12 -3.43
C GLN A 217 -20.86 -7.06 -4.78
N THR A 218 -21.52 -8.16 -5.16
CA THR A 218 -22.27 -8.23 -6.41
C THR A 218 -23.44 -7.24 -6.46
N TYR A 219 -23.95 -6.78 -5.31
CA TYR A 219 -25.07 -5.84 -5.21
C TYR A 219 -24.66 -4.37 -5.03
N ALA A 220 -23.35 -4.06 -5.04
CA ALA A 220 -22.84 -2.69 -4.90
C ALA A 220 -23.45 -1.91 -3.70
N PRO A 221 -23.39 -2.46 -2.47
CA PRO A 221 -24.09 -1.91 -1.30
C PRO A 221 -23.63 -0.49 -0.93
N GLY A 222 -22.36 -0.13 -1.16
CA GLY A 222 -21.90 1.25 -0.94
C GLY A 222 -22.62 2.28 -1.85
N HIS A 223 -22.89 1.93 -3.11
CA HIS A 223 -23.69 2.81 -3.98
C HIS A 223 -25.15 2.90 -3.55
N LEU A 224 -25.71 1.78 -3.07
CA LEU A 224 -27.07 1.76 -2.55
C LEU A 224 -27.19 2.63 -1.30
N LEU A 225 -26.22 2.52 -0.38
CA LEU A 225 -26.13 3.37 0.82
C LEU A 225 -26.06 4.85 0.44
N ASN A 226 -25.14 5.25 -0.44
CA ASN A 226 -25.03 6.65 -0.91
C ASN A 226 -26.34 7.18 -1.49
N THR A 227 -27.04 6.40 -2.33
CA THR A 227 -28.32 6.80 -2.91
C THR A 227 -29.39 6.99 -1.84
N MET A 228 -29.44 6.12 -0.84
CA MET A 228 -30.39 6.23 0.27
C MET A 228 -30.06 7.39 1.20
N VAL A 229 -28.78 7.65 1.48
CA VAL A 229 -28.31 8.80 2.24
C VAL A 229 -28.64 10.11 1.52
N CYS A 230 -28.52 10.19 0.19
CA CYS A 230 -29.00 11.34 -0.58
C CYS A 230 -30.51 11.58 -0.34
N GLY A 231 -31.33 10.54 -0.39
CA GLY A 231 -32.77 10.64 -0.13
C GLY A 231 -33.08 11.10 1.29
N TRP A 232 -32.35 10.57 2.27
CA TRP A 232 -32.45 11.01 3.66
C TRP A 232 -32.08 12.49 3.81
N CYS A 233 -31.01 12.94 3.15
CA CYS A 233 -30.58 14.34 3.18
C CYS A 233 -31.65 15.28 2.63
N PHE A 234 -32.25 14.96 1.49
CA PHE A 234 -33.37 15.71 0.91
C PHE A 234 -34.56 15.77 1.87
N ALA A 235 -34.93 14.63 2.47
CA ALA A 235 -36.05 14.56 3.41
C ALA A 235 -35.82 15.36 4.71
N ASN A 236 -34.56 15.64 5.07
CA ASN A 236 -34.18 16.34 6.30
C ASN A 236 -33.62 17.75 6.05
N GLY A 237 -33.78 18.29 4.83
CA GLY A 237 -33.36 19.66 4.51
C GLY A 237 -31.85 19.88 4.57
N ILE A 238 -31.04 18.84 4.35
CA ILE A 238 -29.58 18.98 4.22
C ILE A 238 -29.28 19.56 2.84
N GLU A 239 -28.48 20.62 2.79
CA GLU A 239 -28.21 21.39 1.56
C GLU A 239 -27.04 20.80 0.76
N VAL A 240 -26.05 20.24 1.45
CA VAL A 240 -24.84 19.70 0.83
C VAL A 240 -24.47 18.36 1.42
N LEU A 241 -24.31 17.37 0.55
CA LEU A 241 -23.68 16.09 0.87
C LEU A 241 -22.28 16.04 0.24
N ASP A 242 -21.27 16.13 1.09
CA ASP A 242 -19.86 16.13 0.74
C ASP A 242 -19.28 14.71 0.89
N PHE A 243 -18.75 14.19 -0.21
CA PHE A 243 -18.16 12.85 -0.31
C PHE A 243 -16.67 12.86 0.05
N GLY A 244 -16.17 13.96 0.61
CA GLY A 244 -14.82 14.10 1.11
C GLY A 244 -13.76 14.22 0.02
N ILE A 245 -12.50 14.08 0.44
CA ILE A 245 -11.33 14.24 -0.42
C ILE A 245 -11.12 13.04 -1.37
N GLY A 246 -10.55 13.30 -2.54
CA GLY A 246 -10.05 12.29 -3.46
C GLY A 246 -10.89 12.11 -4.72
N ASP A 247 -10.22 12.05 -5.87
CA ASP A 247 -10.83 12.07 -7.20
C ASP A 247 -11.18 10.66 -7.68
N TYR A 248 -12.12 10.01 -6.98
CA TYR A 248 -12.61 8.68 -7.36
C TYR A 248 -13.69 8.78 -8.45
N PRO A 249 -13.64 7.98 -9.54
CA PRO A 249 -14.59 8.10 -10.65
C PRO A 249 -16.07 8.03 -10.26
N TYR A 250 -16.40 7.25 -9.22
CA TYR A 250 -17.78 7.11 -8.76
C TYR A 250 -18.37 8.41 -8.21
N LYS A 251 -17.53 9.32 -7.69
CA LYS A 251 -18.00 10.60 -7.13
C LYS A 251 -18.63 11.47 -8.21
N ASN A 252 -18.18 11.36 -9.47
CA ASN A 252 -18.78 12.04 -10.61
C ASN A 252 -20.22 11.60 -10.89
N GLU A 253 -20.65 10.44 -10.35
CA GLU A 253 -22.03 9.98 -10.48
C GLU A 253 -22.97 10.66 -9.45
N TYR A 254 -22.43 11.30 -8.41
CA TYR A 254 -23.21 11.93 -7.33
C TYR A 254 -22.95 13.43 -7.18
N CYS A 255 -21.70 13.86 -7.40
CA CYS A 255 -21.21 15.18 -7.07
C CYS A 255 -21.21 16.11 -8.30
N ASP A 256 -21.66 17.34 -8.08
CA ASP A 256 -21.64 18.45 -9.03
C ASP A 256 -20.74 19.60 -8.57
N VAL A 257 -20.25 19.55 -7.32
CA VAL A 257 -19.34 20.52 -6.74
C VAL A 257 -17.96 19.89 -6.57
N MET A 258 -16.95 20.57 -7.11
CA MET A 258 -15.54 20.29 -6.84
C MET A 258 -14.99 21.36 -5.89
N ILE A 259 -14.46 20.92 -4.76
CA ILE A 259 -13.87 21.77 -3.73
C ILE A 259 -12.36 21.81 -3.97
N GLN A 260 -11.88 22.95 -4.46
CA GLN A 260 -10.45 23.14 -4.67
C GLN A 260 -9.72 23.18 -3.33
N LEU A 261 -8.77 22.26 -3.16
CA LEU A 261 -7.90 22.23 -1.99
C LEU A 261 -6.54 22.85 -2.30
N ARG A 262 -5.95 23.44 -1.27
CA ARG A 262 -4.66 24.13 -1.30
C ARG A 262 -3.67 23.42 -0.39
N ARG A 263 -2.39 23.55 -0.77
CA ARG A 263 -1.23 23.09 0.00
C ARG A 263 -0.22 24.23 0.16
N ALA A 264 0.33 24.37 1.36
CA ALA A 264 1.49 25.21 1.64
C ALA A 264 2.65 24.38 2.19
N GLU A 265 3.86 24.73 1.77
CA GLU A 265 5.09 24.16 2.31
C GLU A 265 6.08 25.28 2.62
N LEU A 266 6.36 25.49 3.90
CA LEU A 266 7.10 26.65 4.40
C LEU A 266 8.35 26.17 5.12
N SER A 267 9.51 26.56 4.61
CA SER A 267 10.79 26.19 5.22
C SER A 267 11.17 27.14 6.35
N GLY A 268 11.45 26.58 7.52
CA GLY A 268 11.86 27.31 8.72
C GLY A 268 13.30 27.83 8.65
N ASN A 269 14.19 27.03 8.04
CA ASN A 269 15.64 27.23 7.96
C ASN A 269 16.23 26.52 6.72
N MET A 270 17.56 26.53 6.58
CA MET A 270 18.24 25.88 5.44
C MET A 270 17.99 24.36 5.39
N LYS A 271 17.98 23.69 6.54
CA LYS A 271 17.66 22.26 6.65
C LYS A 271 16.25 21.96 6.15
N GLY A 272 15.29 22.83 6.45
CA GLY A 272 13.92 22.80 5.93
C GLY A 272 13.85 22.96 4.41
N ARG A 273 14.62 23.90 3.83
CA ARG A 273 14.66 24.11 2.37
C ARG A 273 15.18 22.87 1.65
N LEU A 274 16.23 22.25 2.18
CA LEU A 274 16.74 20.97 1.66
C LEU A 274 15.65 19.90 1.75
N ALA A 275 15.07 19.68 2.93
CA ALA A 275 13.99 18.71 3.14
C ALA A 275 12.82 18.90 2.17
N SER A 276 12.43 20.15 1.91
CA SER A 276 11.34 20.51 0.99
C SER A 276 11.63 20.08 -0.44
N ARG A 277 12.83 20.38 -0.95
CA ARG A 277 13.27 19.97 -2.30
C ARG A 277 13.29 18.45 -2.46
N TRP A 278 13.73 17.73 -1.44
CA TRP A 278 13.72 16.26 -1.43
C TRP A 278 12.30 15.69 -1.44
N ARG A 279 11.39 16.25 -0.62
CA ARG A 279 9.96 15.87 -0.61
C ARG A 279 9.29 16.12 -1.96
N ALA A 280 9.53 17.27 -2.58
CA ALA A 280 9.02 17.60 -3.91
C ALA A 280 9.51 16.60 -4.98
N ALA A 281 10.80 16.25 -4.97
CA ALA A 281 11.36 15.27 -5.89
C ALA A 281 10.79 13.85 -5.67
N GLY A 282 10.57 13.45 -4.41
CA GLY A 282 9.93 12.18 -4.06
C GLY A 282 8.44 12.12 -4.46
N ASN A 283 7.71 13.22 -4.31
CA ASN A 283 6.31 13.34 -4.70
C ASN A 283 6.13 13.36 -6.21
N TRP A 284 6.98 14.10 -6.95
CA TRP A 284 6.99 14.11 -8.41
C TRP A 284 7.24 12.70 -8.99
N LYS A 285 8.19 11.94 -8.42
CA LYS A 285 8.42 10.53 -8.80
C LYS A 285 7.19 9.63 -8.52
N ARG A 286 6.46 9.86 -7.41
CA ARG A 286 5.24 9.12 -7.07
C ARG A 286 4.04 9.51 -7.93
N GLU A 287 3.95 10.76 -8.35
CA GLU A 287 2.85 11.33 -9.13
C GLU A 287 2.94 10.97 -10.62
N ARG A 288 4.15 11.05 -11.19
CA ARG A 288 4.44 10.49 -12.53
C ARG A 288 4.03 9.01 -12.59
N ARG A 289 4.39 8.21 -11.58
CA ARG A 289 4.01 6.79 -11.48
C ARG A 289 2.49 6.54 -11.41
N ARG A 290 1.69 7.50 -10.90
CA ARG A 290 0.23 7.36 -10.76
C ARG A 290 -0.54 7.85 -11.97
N ARG A 291 -0.09 8.91 -12.67
CA ARG A 291 -0.68 9.33 -13.96
C ARG A 291 -0.56 8.23 -15.03
N PHE A 292 0.53 7.45 -15.00
CA PHE A 292 0.67 6.24 -15.81
C PHE A 292 -0.25 5.08 -15.38
N ALA A 293 -0.75 5.07 -14.13
CA ALA A 293 -1.63 4.03 -13.59
C ALA A 293 -3.13 4.37 -13.65
N SER A 294 -3.51 5.65 -13.79
CA SER A 294 -4.91 6.07 -13.99
C SER A 294 -5.36 5.97 -15.44
N GLN A 295 -4.43 6.10 -16.42
CA GLN A 295 -4.69 5.83 -17.84
C GLN A 295 -4.84 4.33 -18.18
N SER A 296 -4.47 3.42 -17.26
CA SER A 296 -4.53 1.97 -17.47
C SER A 296 -5.82 1.31 -16.96
N ARG A 297 -6.84 2.09 -16.55
CA ARG A 297 -8.13 1.56 -16.05
C ARG A 297 -9.18 1.29 -17.13
N SER A 298 -8.94 1.65 -18.39
CA SER A 298 -9.84 1.39 -19.52
C SER A 298 -9.32 0.34 -20.50
N GLY A 299 -8.40 -0.53 -20.10
CA GLY A 299 -7.91 -1.63 -20.92
C GLY A 299 -6.60 -2.14 -20.37
N ALA A 300 -6.45 -3.47 -20.31
CA ALA A 300 -5.19 -4.10 -19.98
C ALA A 300 -4.09 -3.49 -20.86
N ALA A 301 -3.20 -2.70 -20.26
CA ALA A 301 -2.08 -2.12 -20.96
C ALA A 301 -1.08 -3.24 -21.27
N ARG A 302 -1.25 -3.89 -22.42
CA ARG A 302 -0.14 -4.53 -23.12
C ARG A 302 0.98 -3.48 -23.25
N PRO A 303 2.26 -3.84 -23.04
CA PRO A 303 3.36 -2.91 -23.27
C PRO A 303 3.20 -2.34 -24.69
N ARG A 304 3.33 -1.00 -24.84
CA ARG A 304 3.22 -0.38 -26.17
C ARG A 304 4.25 -1.05 -27.08
N LYS A 305 3.82 -1.58 -28.22
CA LYS A 305 4.62 -2.39 -29.16
C LYS A 305 6.02 -1.79 -29.43
N TRP A 306 6.08 -0.47 -29.55
CA TRP A 306 7.32 0.28 -29.74
C TRP A 306 8.32 0.20 -28.58
N GLN A 307 7.91 0.00 -27.32
CA GLN A 307 8.83 -0.12 -26.17
C GLN A 307 9.50 -1.50 -26.13
N VAL A 308 8.77 -2.53 -26.54
CA VAL A 308 9.29 -3.90 -26.71
C VAL A 308 10.18 -3.94 -27.94
N GLU A 309 9.76 -3.33 -29.05
CA GLU A 309 10.59 -3.16 -30.25
C GLU A 309 11.84 -2.33 -29.97
N LEU A 310 11.75 -1.21 -29.22
CA LEU A 310 12.92 -0.40 -28.84
C LEU A 310 13.87 -1.17 -27.92
N TYR A 311 13.36 -1.99 -27.01
CA TYR A 311 14.17 -2.86 -26.16
C TYR A 311 14.86 -3.97 -26.98
N ILE A 312 14.12 -4.64 -27.88
CA ILE A 312 14.66 -5.66 -28.78
C ILE A 312 15.67 -5.05 -29.75
N SER A 313 15.40 -3.87 -30.30
CA SER A 313 16.32 -3.14 -31.18
C SER A 313 17.56 -2.65 -30.42
N ALA A 314 17.41 -2.17 -29.18
CA ALA A 314 18.54 -1.76 -28.35
C ALA A 314 19.40 -2.98 -27.94
N GLN A 315 18.79 -4.10 -27.59
CA GLN A 315 19.49 -5.36 -27.32
C GLN A 315 20.16 -5.90 -28.58
N SER A 316 19.49 -5.84 -29.73
CA SER A 316 20.05 -6.24 -31.04
C SER A 316 21.23 -5.35 -31.46
N LEU A 317 21.17 -4.04 -31.21
CA LEU A 317 22.25 -3.10 -31.46
C LEU A 317 23.46 -3.34 -30.54
N LEU A 318 23.20 -3.61 -29.25
CA LEU A 318 24.24 -3.95 -28.27
C LEU A 318 24.87 -5.32 -28.55
N TYR A 319 24.10 -6.28 -29.07
CA TYR A 319 24.59 -7.59 -29.51
C TYR A 319 25.49 -7.47 -30.76
N ARG A 320 25.16 -6.56 -31.68
CA ARG A 320 25.95 -6.29 -32.90
C ARG A 320 27.23 -5.46 -32.67
N HIS A 321 27.35 -4.79 -31.52
CA HIS A 321 28.51 -3.95 -31.19
C HIS A 321 29.06 -4.23 -29.78
N PRO A 322 29.86 -5.31 -29.61
CA PRO A 322 30.34 -5.76 -28.30
C PRO A 322 31.17 -4.73 -27.52
N ASN A 323 31.90 -3.86 -28.21
CA ASN A 323 32.67 -2.78 -27.58
C ASN A 323 31.78 -1.67 -26.98
N LEU A 324 30.66 -1.36 -27.65
CA LEU A 324 29.67 -0.40 -27.14
C LEU A 324 28.88 -1.01 -25.97
N ALA A 325 28.54 -2.29 -26.05
CA ALA A 325 27.93 -3.04 -24.96
C ALA A 325 28.83 -3.04 -23.71
N ASN A 326 30.13 -3.31 -23.86
CA ASN A 326 31.07 -3.29 -22.74
C ASN A 326 31.24 -1.90 -22.10
N TRP A 327 31.22 -0.83 -22.89
CA TRP A 327 31.30 0.54 -22.37
C TRP A 327 30.02 0.96 -21.63
N VAL A 328 28.85 0.68 -22.21
CA VAL A 328 27.54 0.97 -21.59
C VAL A 328 27.31 0.13 -20.33
N ARG A 329 27.70 -1.16 -20.34
CA ARG A 329 27.55 -2.11 -19.22
C ARG A 329 28.49 -1.82 -18.04
N LYS A 330 29.66 -1.19 -18.27
CA LYS A 330 30.60 -0.77 -17.22
C LYS A 330 30.14 0.46 -16.42
N THR A 331 29.15 1.20 -16.90
CA THR A 331 28.76 2.46 -16.25
C THR A 331 27.64 2.22 -15.22
N TYR A 332 27.86 2.61 -13.96
CA TYR A 332 26.89 2.51 -12.84
C TYR A 332 25.52 3.16 -13.15
N LEU A 333 25.48 4.05 -14.15
CA LEU A 333 24.28 4.62 -14.73
C LEU A 333 23.33 3.56 -15.29
N PHE A 334 23.82 2.52 -15.99
CA PHE A 334 22.96 1.54 -16.66
C PHE A 334 22.20 0.66 -15.65
N ARG A 335 22.90 0.17 -14.61
CA ARG A 335 22.32 -0.54 -13.44
C ARG A 335 21.29 0.29 -12.68
N THR A 336 21.43 1.61 -12.70
CA THR A 336 20.52 2.53 -12.01
C THR A 336 19.32 2.91 -12.88
N LEU A 337 19.55 3.17 -14.17
CA LEU A 337 18.60 3.74 -15.12
C LEU A 337 17.69 2.68 -15.77
N VAL A 338 18.20 1.49 -16.11
CA VAL A 338 17.38 0.45 -16.77
C VAL A 338 16.19 0.01 -15.91
N PRO A 339 16.32 -0.27 -14.59
CA PRO A 339 15.16 -0.56 -13.75
C PRO A 339 14.23 0.66 -13.51
N LEU A 340 14.73 1.87 -13.74
CA LEU A 340 13.95 3.11 -13.69
C LEU A 340 13.06 3.30 -14.93
N PHE A 341 13.48 2.78 -16.09
CA PHE A 341 12.73 2.80 -17.34
C PHE A 341 11.85 1.55 -17.53
N PHE A 342 12.26 0.39 -17.00
CA PHE A 342 11.59 -0.89 -17.13
C PHE A 342 11.26 -1.46 -15.74
N ASN A 343 10.15 -0.97 -15.18
CA ASN A 343 9.71 -1.30 -13.82
C ASN A 343 9.00 -2.68 -13.79
N LEU A 344 9.74 -3.74 -14.08
CA LEU A 344 9.25 -5.12 -14.24
C LEU A 344 8.95 -5.84 -12.89
N ASP A 345 9.32 -5.24 -11.76
CA ASP A 345 9.13 -5.80 -10.40
C ASP A 345 7.65 -5.99 -10.02
N ARG A 346 6.74 -5.21 -10.62
CA ARG A 346 5.36 -5.06 -10.11
C ARG A 346 4.30 -5.90 -10.81
N SER A 347 4.67 -6.59 -11.88
CA SER A 347 3.72 -7.21 -12.80
C SER A 347 3.23 -8.59 -12.34
N PHE A 348 3.84 -9.20 -11.32
CA PHE A 348 3.51 -10.56 -10.89
C PHE A 348 3.40 -10.65 -9.35
N SER A 349 2.33 -11.29 -8.87
CA SER A 349 2.02 -11.36 -7.43
C SER A 349 3.09 -12.06 -6.59
N GLY A 350 3.78 -13.07 -7.13
CA GLY A 350 4.91 -13.73 -6.45
C GLY A 350 6.05 -12.77 -6.11
N ARG A 351 6.48 -11.94 -7.07
CA ARG A 351 7.56 -10.95 -6.86
C ARG A 351 7.17 -9.87 -5.86
N ARG A 352 5.89 -9.46 -5.87
CA ARG A 352 5.36 -8.51 -4.89
C ARG A 352 5.38 -9.11 -3.49
N TYR A 353 4.98 -10.37 -3.34
CA TYR A 353 5.02 -11.08 -2.06
C TYR A 353 6.45 -11.24 -1.54
N LEU A 354 7.40 -11.53 -2.42
CA LEU A 354 8.81 -11.64 -2.06
C LEU A 354 9.38 -10.30 -1.56
N THR A 355 9.02 -9.20 -2.21
CA THR A 355 9.53 -7.86 -1.86
C THR A 355 8.76 -7.13 -0.74
N GLU A 356 7.46 -7.40 -0.56
CA GLU A 356 6.61 -6.73 0.43
C GLU A 356 6.33 -7.57 1.67
N THR A 357 6.59 -8.88 1.64
CA THR A 357 6.32 -9.80 2.75
C THR A 357 7.56 -10.57 3.19
N ILE A 358 8.23 -11.29 2.28
CA ILE A 358 9.36 -12.18 2.63
C ILE A 358 10.57 -11.39 3.10
N PHE A 359 11.05 -10.41 2.32
CA PHE A 359 12.21 -9.61 2.72
C PHE A 359 11.99 -8.80 4.01
N PRO A 360 10.82 -8.17 4.24
CA PRO A 360 10.53 -7.57 5.55
C PRO A 360 10.56 -8.58 6.70
N ALA A 361 10.03 -9.80 6.53
CA ALA A 361 10.07 -10.83 7.57
C ALA A 361 11.52 -11.25 7.90
N LEU A 362 12.35 -11.45 6.87
CA LEU A 362 13.79 -11.73 7.03
C LEU A 362 14.56 -10.57 7.66
N ALA A 363 14.19 -9.32 7.33
CA ALA A 363 14.82 -8.14 7.91
C ALA A 363 14.51 -7.95 9.41
N MET A 364 13.40 -8.54 9.89
CA MET A 364 12.98 -8.49 11.30
C MET A 364 13.41 -9.73 12.09
N SER A 365 13.94 -10.77 11.44
CA SER A 365 14.38 -11.98 12.12
C SER A 365 15.78 -11.84 12.71
N THR A 366 16.24 -12.88 13.40
CA THR A 366 17.60 -12.99 13.93
C THR A 366 18.63 -13.38 12.87
N PHE A 367 18.19 -13.72 11.65
CA PHE A 367 19.07 -14.17 10.57
C PHE A 367 19.99 -13.04 10.09
N ARG A 368 21.25 -13.39 9.85
CA ARG A 368 22.32 -12.45 9.51
C ARG A 368 22.87 -12.68 8.12
N ARG A 369 22.81 -13.91 7.59
CA ARG A 369 23.34 -14.25 6.27
C ARG A 369 22.28 -14.93 5.42
N VAL A 370 21.93 -14.29 4.29
CA VAL A 370 20.87 -14.74 3.38
C VAL A 370 21.44 -14.88 1.98
N LEU A 371 21.30 -16.06 1.37
CA LEU A 371 21.64 -16.31 -0.02
C LEU A 371 20.39 -16.23 -0.91
N PHE A 372 20.46 -15.50 -2.01
CA PHE A 372 19.42 -15.47 -3.04
C PHE A 372 19.95 -16.05 -4.35
N VAL A 373 19.25 -17.05 -4.88
CA VAL A 373 19.65 -17.77 -6.09
C VAL A 373 18.89 -17.20 -7.29
N GLY A 374 19.62 -16.84 -8.34
CA GLY A 374 19.09 -16.30 -9.60
C GLY A 374 19.14 -14.77 -9.68
N CYS A 375 19.88 -14.23 -10.63
CA CYS A 375 20.14 -12.82 -10.81
C CYS A 375 19.66 -12.33 -12.19
N LYS A 376 18.64 -11.46 -12.19
CA LYS A 376 18.14 -10.81 -13.40
C LYS A 376 18.04 -9.31 -13.16
N ALA A 377 17.86 -8.51 -14.21
CA ALA A 377 17.78 -7.06 -14.12
C ALA A 377 16.79 -6.54 -13.06
N TYR A 378 15.69 -7.28 -12.83
CA TYR A 378 14.68 -6.95 -11.83
C TYR A 378 15.10 -7.33 -10.39
N THR A 379 15.94 -8.35 -10.18
CA THR A 379 16.40 -8.75 -8.83
C THR A 379 17.48 -7.82 -8.27
N ALA A 380 18.08 -6.96 -9.10
CA ALA A 380 19.21 -6.08 -8.76
C ALA A 380 19.00 -5.10 -7.60
N ARG A 381 17.79 -5.03 -7.04
CA ARG A 381 17.43 -4.15 -5.92
C ARG A 381 16.90 -4.90 -4.70
N TYR A 382 16.76 -6.22 -4.77
CA TYR A 382 16.16 -7.05 -3.73
C TYR A 382 16.95 -6.96 -2.42
N GLY A 383 18.28 -7.12 -2.51
CA GLY A 383 19.19 -7.04 -1.37
C GLY A 383 19.14 -5.75 -0.57
N ARG A 384 18.68 -4.63 -1.13
CA ARG A 384 18.67 -3.32 -0.43
C ARG A 384 17.83 -3.32 0.84
N GLN A 385 16.80 -4.17 0.95
CA GLN A 385 15.98 -4.21 2.16
C GLN A 385 16.71 -4.88 3.32
N LEU A 386 17.49 -5.92 3.00
CA LEU A 386 18.25 -6.72 3.96
C LEU A 386 19.57 -6.05 4.35
N THR A 387 20.34 -5.57 3.38
CA THR A 387 21.64 -4.92 3.66
C THR A 387 21.51 -3.63 4.47
N ARG A 388 20.36 -2.96 4.43
CA ARG A 388 20.09 -1.76 5.23
C ARG A 388 19.97 -2.01 6.73
N VAL A 389 19.53 -3.20 7.12
CA VAL A 389 19.38 -3.60 8.51
C VAL A 389 20.58 -4.44 9.00
N GLY A 390 21.65 -4.49 8.20
CA GLY A 390 22.88 -5.21 8.54
C GLY A 390 22.80 -6.72 8.29
N VAL A 391 21.89 -7.19 7.44
CA VAL A 391 21.91 -8.57 6.95
C VAL A 391 22.89 -8.67 5.77
N ASP A 392 23.81 -9.61 5.87
CA ASP A 392 24.72 -10.01 4.81
C ASP A 392 23.93 -10.75 3.73
N TYR A 393 23.44 -9.99 2.77
CA TYR A 393 22.77 -10.51 1.59
C TYR A 393 23.80 -10.93 0.55
N TRP A 394 23.74 -12.19 0.16
CA TRP A 394 24.54 -12.79 -0.89
C TRP A 394 23.65 -13.19 -2.06
N THR A 395 24.23 -13.21 -3.24
CA THR A 395 23.55 -13.64 -4.46
C THR A 395 24.40 -14.66 -5.20
N THR A 396 23.77 -15.60 -5.90
CA THR A 396 24.47 -16.52 -6.80
C THR A 396 23.73 -16.68 -8.11
N ASP A 397 24.49 -16.89 -9.19
CA ASP A 397 24.00 -17.24 -10.51
C ASP A 397 25.08 -18.02 -11.28
N ILE A 398 24.67 -18.89 -12.21
CA ILE A 398 25.58 -19.67 -13.05
C ILE A 398 26.12 -18.83 -14.22
N GLU A 399 25.35 -17.83 -14.69
CA GLU A 399 25.72 -17.01 -15.83
C GLU A 399 26.66 -15.87 -15.40
N PRO A 400 27.89 -15.76 -15.97
CA PRO A 400 28.80 -14.66 -15.64
C PRO A 400 28.21 -13.27 -15.93
N GLU A 401 27.33 -13.18 -16.94
CA GLU A 401 26.65 -11.94 -17.30
C GLU A 401 25.63 -11.49 -16.25
N ALA A 402 25.07 -12.41 -15.46
CA ALA A 402 24.09 -12.13 -14.42
C ALA A 402 24.72 -11.44 -13.20
N ALA A 403 26.04 -11.54 -13.01
CA ALA A 403 26.79 -10.92 -11.92
C ALA A 403 26.59 -9.39 -11.82
N ILE A 404 26.30 -8.72 -12.94
CA ILE A 404 26.01 -7.28 -12.95
C ILE A 404 24.75 -6.92 -12.12
N TRP A 405 23.84 -7.88 -11.99
CA TRP A 405 22.60 -7.78 -11.22
C TRP A 405 22.74 -8.32 -9.80
N GLY A 406 23.81 -9.06 -9.52
CA GLY A 406 24.16 -9.54 -8.20
C GLY A 406 24.44 -8.44 -7.17
N GLU A 407 24.44 -8.83 -5.90
CA GLU A 407 24.84 -7.98 -4.80
C GLU A 407 26.33 -7.65 -4.93
N LYS A 408 26.66 -6.35 -4.86
CA LYS A 408 28.02 -5.89 -5.05
C LYS A 408 28.91 -6.44 -3.93
N ASP A 409 30.07 -6.97 -4.30
CA ASP A 409 31.08 -7.54 -3.39
C ASP A 409 30.60 -8.81 -2.62
N ARG A 410 29.36 -9.27 -2.88
CA ARG A 410 28.73 -10.47 -2.29
C ARG A 410 27.92 -11.23 -3.35
N HIS A 411 28.53 -11.42 -4.52
CA HIS A 411 27.98 -12.24 -5.59
C HIS A 411 28.92 -13.43 -5.85
N ILE A 412 28.34 -14.61 -5.95
CA ILE A 412 29.04 -15.87 -6.20
C ILE A 412 28.65 -16.30 -7.62
N LEU A 413 29.63 -16.47 -8.49
CA LEU A 413 29.41 -17.07 -9.81
C LEU A 413 29.53 -18.58 -9.65
N CYS A 414 28.41 -19.30 -9.63
CA CYS A 414 28.38 -20.71 -9.27
C CYS A 414 27.09 -21.38 -9.74
N ASP A 415 27.22 -22.61 -10.24
CA ASP A 415 26.10 -23.53 -10.40
C ASP A 415 25.54 -23.89 -9.01
N ILE A 416 24.23 -23.72 -8.83
CA ILE A 416 23.59 -23.99 -7.54
C ILE A 416 23.70 -25.46 -7.11
N THR A 417 23.90 -26.39 -8.05
CA THR A 417 24.15 -27.81 -7.76
C THR A 417 25.50 -28.08 -7.09
N GLU A 418 26.42 -27.11 -7.12
CA GLU A 418 27.78 -27.21 -6.56
C GLU A 418 28.09 -26.10 -5.52
N ILE A 419 27.06 -25.42 -5.01
CA ILE A 419 27.23 -24.24 -4.14
C ILE A 419 27.97 -24.55 -2.83
N ASP A 420 27.95 -25.81 -2.38
CA ASP A 420 28.66 -26.31 -1.21
C ASP A 420 30.17 -26.48 -1.42
N HIS A 421 30.65 -26.46 -2.66
CA HIS A 421 32.08 -26.32 -2.97
C HIS A 421 32.54 -24.85 -2.90
N ALA A 422 31.65 -23.91 -3.23
CA ALA A 422 31.94 -22.48 -3.24
C ALA A 422 31.74 -21.81 -1.88
N CYS A 423 30.91 -22.38 -1.02
CA CYS A 423 30.58 -21.84 0.30
C CYS A 423 30.93 -22.83 1.42
N PRO A 424 31.48 -22.37 2.55
CA PRO A 424 31.66 -23.25 3.71
C PRO A 424 30.35 -23.87 4.18
N ALA A 425 30.42 -25.06 4.76
CA ALA A 425 29.28 -25.67 5.44
C ALA A 425 28.73 -24.74 6.54
N GLU A 426 27.41 -24.77 6.74
CA GLU A 426 26.73 -24.02 7.80
C GLU A 426 27.05 -22.51 7.82
N SER A 427 27.18 -21.93 6.63
CA SER A 427 27.55 -20.53 6.43
C SER A 427 26.36 -19.60 6.24
N PHE A 428 25.17 -20.11 5.92
CA PHE A 428 23.95 -19.32 5.68
C PHE A 428 22.83 -19.64 6.67
N ASP A 429 22.07 -18.62 7.04
CA ASP A 429 20.89 -18.77 7.90
C ASP A 429 19.61 -18.96 7.07
N ALA A 430 19.58 -18.39 5.85
CA ALA A 430 18.48 -18.57 4.92
C ALA A 430 18.97 -18.67 3.46
N VAL A 431 18.36 -19.56 2.69
CA VAL A 431 18.57 -19.66 1.23
C VAL A 431 17.22 -19.48 0.53
N LEU A 432 17.19 -18.62 -0.48
CA LEU A 432 16.02 -18.33 -1.30
C LEU A 432 16.27 -18.77 -2.74
N LEU A 433 15.79 -19.95 -3.11
CA LEU A 433 15.84 -20.46 -4.48
C LEU A 433 14.49 -20.17 -5.15
N ASN A 434 14.43 -19.12 -5.96
CA ASN A 434 13.18 -18.67 -6.58
C ASN A 434 13.35 -18.44 -8.08
N GLY A 435 12.76 -19.33 -8.88
CA GLY A 435 12.68 -19.22 -10.34
C GLY A 435 13.89 -19.76 -11.10
N VAL A 436 14.57 -20.77 -10.53
CA VAL A 436 15.69 -21.50 -11.17
C VAL A 436 15.22 -22.89 -11.66
N LEU A 437 14.25 -23.49 -10.98
CA LEU A 437 13.63 -24.75 -11.40
C LEU A 437 12.77 -24.52 -12.64
N GLY A 438 13.03 -25.27 -13.72
CA GLY A 438 12.42 -25.05 -15.03
C GLY A 438 13.02 -23.88 -15.82
N ASP A 439 14.17 -23.34 -15.40
CA ASP A 439 14.96 -22.30 -16.06
C ASP A 439 16.47 -22.62 -15.97
N GLY A 440 16.84 -23.91 -15.92
CA GLY A 440 18.25 -24.36 -15.91
C GLY A 440 18.60 -25.47 -14.92
N VAL A 441 17.68 -25.84 -14.02
CA VAL A 441 17.76 -27.03 -13.16
C VAL A 441 16.43 -27.75 -13.35
N ASP A 442 16.40 -28.62 -14.35
CA ASP A 442 15.13 -29.08 -14.94
C ASP A 442 14.95 -30.59 -14.76
N GLU A 443 16.04 -31.33 -14.51
CA GLU A 443 16.02 -32.75 -14.20
C GLU A 443 15.95 -33.02 -12.70
N GLU A 444 15.27 -34.11 -12.30
CA GLU A 444 15.11 -34.52 -10.90
C GLU A 444 16.45 -34.68 -10.18
N SER A 445 17.43 -35.30 -10.86
CA SER A 445 18.78 -35.52 -10.33
C SER A 445 19.55 -34.22 -10.08
N GLU A 446 19.28 -33.17 -10.86
CA GLU A 446 19.88 -31.84 -10.67
C GLU A 446 19.20 -31.11 -9.51
N MET A 447 17.88 -31.22 -9.40
CA MET A 447 17.13 -30.66 -8.28
C MET A 447 17.57 -31.27 -6.95
N ASP A 448 17.71 -32.60 -6.87
CA ASP A 448 18.19 -33.28 -5.67
C ASP A 448 19.62 -32.85 -5.30
N ARG A 449 20.50 -32.68 -6.29
CA ARG A 449 21.85 -32.16 -6.06
C ARG A 449 21.82 -30.73 -5.52
N ALA A 450 21.03 -29.84 -6.11
CA ALA A 450 20.88 -28.46 -5.64
C ALA A 450 20.33 -28.40 -4.21
N VAL A 451 19.28 -29.16 -3.90
CA VAL A 451 18.70 -29.24 -2.55
C VAL A 451 19.73 -29.77 -1.54
N THR A 452 20.49 -30.80 -1.90
CA THR A 452 21.54 -31.37 -1.04
C THR A 452 22.68 -30.39 -0.79
N ALA A 453 23.14 -29.67 -1.82
CA ALA A 453 24.16 -28.63 -1.69
C ALA A 453 23.69 -27.48 -0.80
N ILE A 454 22.42 -27.04 -0.96
CA ILE A 454 21.80 -26.02 -0.10
C ILE A 454 21.71 -26.48 1.37
N TRP A 455 21.34 -27.74 1.60
CA TRP A 455 21.29 -28.31 2.94
C TRP A 455 22.66 -28.24 3.65
N ARG A 456 23.76 -28.50 2.94
CA ARG A 456 25.13 -28.46 3.50
C ARG A 456 25.55 -27.06 3.94
N ILE A 457 25.20 -26.03 3.16
CA ILE A 457 25.60 -24.64 3.46
C ILE A 457 24.67 -23.95 4.47
N LEU A 458 23.48 -24.47 4.70
CA LEU A 458 22.55 -23.94 5.71
C LEU A 458 23.01 -24.31 7.12
N ARG A 459 22.86 -23.40 8.07
CA ARG A 459 23.03 -23.69 9.51
C ARG A 459 21.93 -24.60 10.03
N SER A 460 22.17 -25.20 11.20
CA SER A 460 21.13 -25.85 12.00
C SER A 460 19.95 -24.89 12.20
N GLU A 461 18.73 -25.39 12.01
CA GLU A 461 17.48 -24.61 11.99
C GLU A 461 17.44 -23.47 10.94
N GLY A 462 18.35 -23.49 9.97
CA GLY A 462 18.34 -22.58 8.82
C GLY A 462 17.13 -22.82 7.93
N ILE A 463 16.64 -21.76 7.29
CA ILE A 463 15.42 -21.80 6.49
C ILE A 463 15.70 -21.82 4.99
N PHE A 464 14.88 -22.56 4.26
CA PHE A 464 14.98 -22.70 2.82
C PHE A 464 13.64 -22.36 2.16
N LEU A 465 13.66 -21.42 1.23
CA LEU A 465 12.53 -21.15 0.33
C LEU A 465 12.82 -21.79 -1.03
N ILE A 466 11.88 -22.61 -1.49
CA ILE A 466 11.84 -23.08 -2.88
C ILE A 466 10.64 -22.44 -3.58
N GLY A 467 10.91 -21.83 -4.74
CA GLY A 467 9.92 -21.16 -5.56
C GLY A 467 10.03 -21.55 -7.02
N TRP A 468 8.95 -22.10 -7.57
CA TRP A 468 8.87 -22.58 -8.94
C TRP A 468 7.52 -22.22 -9.59
N ASN A 469 7.42 -22.37 -10.91
CA ASN A 469 6.17 -22.18 -11.63
C ASN A 469 5.51 -23.53 -11.90
N SER A 470 4.28 -23.73 -11.44
CA SER A 470 3.57 -25.00 -11.58
C SER A 470 3.16 -25.35 -13.01
N ASP A 471 3.26 -24.41 -13.96
CA ASP A 471 2.91 -24.59 -15.37
C ASP A 471 4.11 -24.98 -16.24
N LYS A 472 5.32 -25.06 -15.66
CA LYS A 472 6.53 -25.49 -16.37
C LYS A 472 6.70 -27.00 -16.34
N LYS A 473 7.33 -27.53 -17.39
CA LYS A 473 7.64 -28.95 -17.52
C LYS A 473 8.93 -29.27 -16.76
N HIS A 474 8.80 -29.64 -15.50
CA HIS A 474 9.86 -30.20 -14.67
C HIS A 474 9.22 -31.10 -13.60
N PRO A 475 9.97 -32.01 -12.96
CA PRO A 475 9.49 -32.81 -11.83
C PRO A 475 8.93 -31.93 -10.71
N ASP A 476 7.88 -32.37 -10.02
CA ASP A 476 7.35 -31.62 -8.87
C ASP A 476 8.43 -31.56 -7.78
N PRO A 477 8.93 -30.36 -7.39
CA PRO A 477 9.97 -30.28 -6.39
C PRO A 477 9.54 -30.92 -5.07
N MET A 478 8.24 -30.98 -4.76
CA MET A 478 7.74 -31.60 -3.54
C MET A 478 7.90 -33.13 -3.49
N SER A 479 8.21 -33.80 -4.60
CA SER A 479 8.46 -35.25 -4.64
C SER A 479 9.93 -35.64 -4.42
N LEU A 480 10.83 -34.67 -4.29
CA LEU A 480 12.28 -34.92 -4.16
C LEU A 480 12.62 -35.64 -2.85
N GLU A 481 13.39 -36.72 -2.94
CA GLU A 481 13.83 -37.51 -1.78
C GLU A 481 14.73 -36.67 -0.87
N SER A 482 15.59 -35.82 -1.44
CA SER A 482 16.46 -34.94 -0.66
C SER A 482 15.68 -33.95 0.20
N LEU A 483 14.54 -33.41 -0.28
CA LEU A 483 13.73 -32.49 0.52
C LEU A 483 13.12 -33.19 1.74
N SER A 484 12.53 -34.37 1.54
CA SER A 484 11.90 -35.12 2.63
C SER A 484 12.93 -35.66 3.64
N THR A 485 14.14 -35.97 3.19
CA THR A 485 15.23 -36.45 4.04
C THR A 485 15.85 -35.33 4.88
N TYR A 486 16.08 -34.17 4.27
CA TYR A 486 16.92 -33.12 4.85
C TYR A 486 16.16 -31.95 5.45
N PHE A 487 14.87 -31.81 5.18
CA PHE A 487 14.09 -30.65 5.59
C PHE A 487 12.72 -31.02 6.17
N ARG A 488 12.22 -30.17 7.06
CA ARG A 488 10.84 -30.19 7.53
C ARG A 488 10.04 -29.13 6.79
N HIS A 489 8.90 -29.51 6.23
CA HIS A 489 7.97 -28.60 5.55
C HIS A 489 7.05 -27.94 6.59
N GLU A 490 7.43 -26.75 7.05
CA GLU A 490 6.76 -26.09 8.18
C GLU A 490 6.70 -24.56 8.03
N CYS A 491 5.91 -23.92 8.89
CA CYS A 491 5.80 -22.46 8.90
C CYS A 491 7.11 -21.87 9.42
N VAL A 492 7.66 -20.89 8.72
CA VAL A 492 8.83 -20.14 9.18
C VAL A 492 8.49 -18.67 9.33
N LEU A 493 8.93 -18.04 10.41
CA LEU A 493 8.57 -16.66 10.73
C LEU A 493 7.01 -16.54 10.73
N PRO A 494 6.37 -15.36 10.50
CA PRO A 494 4.92 -15.29 10.30
C PRO A 494 4.54 -15.53 8.83
N LEU A 495 5.14 -16.53 8.18
CA LEU A 495 4.88 -16.88 6.77
C LEU A 495 4.18 -18.25 6.68
N PRO A 496 3.21 -18.42 5.77
CA PRO A 496 2.54 -19.70 5.57
C PRO A 496 3.49 -20.75 4.97
N VAL A 497 3.31 -22.02 5.34
CA VAL A 497 4.07 -23.17 4.81
C VAL A 497 4.12 -23.17 3.28
N THR A 498 2.95 -22.99 2.65
CA THR A 498 2.77 -22.91 1.20
C THR A 498 2.08 -21.61 0.84
N LYS A 499 2.56 -20.93 -0.21
CA LYS A 499 1.93 -19.74 -0.77
C LYS A 499 1.72 -19.88 -2.27
N THR A 500 0.45 -19.79 -2.67
CA THR A 500 0.01 -19.70 -4.07
C THR A 500 -0.58 -18.32 -4.37
N PHE A 501 -0.70 -18.00 -5.66
CA PHE A 501 -1.19 -16.72 -6.15
C PHE A 501 -2.32 -16.92 -7.18
N PRO A 502 -3.48 -16.25 -7.04
CA PRO A 502 -4.60 -16.43 -7.98
C PRO A 502 -4.30 -16.04 -9.43
N ASP A 503 -3.30 -15.20 -9.65
CA ASP A 503 -2.94 -14.56 -10.92
C ASP A 503 -1.54 -14.97 -11.41
N SER A 504 -0.94 -16.01 -10.83
CA SER A 504 0.43 -16.41 -11.13
C SER A 504 0.67 -17.90 -10.79
N PRO A 505 1.30 -18.67 -11.70
CA PRO A 505 1.59 -20.10 -11.48
C PRO A 505 2.71 -20.35 -10.46
N VAL A 506 3.35 -19.29 -9.96
CA VAL A 506 4.37 -19.37 -8.91
C VAL A 506 3.81 -20.01 -7.64
N ILE A 507 4.53 -20.98 -7.09
CA ILE A 507 4.30 -21.56 -5.77
C ILE A 507 5.54 -21.31 -4.91
N TYR A 508 5.34 -20.92 -3.65
CA TYR A 508 6.41 -20.83 -2.65
C TYR A 508 6.18 -21.83 -1.53
N ASN A 509 7.20 -22.61 -1.20
CA ASN A 509 7.20 -23.50 -0.06
C ASN A 509 8.40 -23.23 0.85
N TRP A 510 8.14 -23.31 2.15
CA TRP A 510 9.13 -23.08 3.19
C TRP A 510 9.54 -24.37 3.89
N PHE A 511 10.84 -24.45 4.17
CA PHE A 511 11.49 -25.60 4.74
C PHE A 511 12.45 -25.17 5.84
N VAL A 512 12.61 -26.01 6.86
CA VAL A 512 13.61 -25.83 7.92
C VAL A 512 14.57 -27.01 7.89
N LYS A 513 15.88 -26.73 7.98
CA LYS A 513 16.92 -27.78 7.99
C LYS A 513 16.67 -28.76 9.13
N SER A 514 16.59 -30.05 8.81
CA SER A 514 16.53 -31.13 9.79
C SER A 514 17.92 -31.40 10.37
N ASN A 515 18.03 -31.46 11.69
CA ASN A 515 19.22 -31.96 12.36
C ASN A 515 19.24 -33.48 12.18
N GLY A 516 20.11 -33.99 11.31
CA GLY A 516 20.19 -35.41 10.96
C GLY A 516 20.63 -36.33 12.10
N ARG A 517 19.82 -36.48 13.15
CA ARG A 517 19.80 -37.67 14.00
C ARG A 517 18.56 -38.47 13.61
N ARG A 518 18.75 -39.57 12.87
CA ARG A 518 17.77 -40.65 12.84
C ARG A 518 17.53 -41.08 14.29
N SER A 519 16.32 -40.86 14.80
CA SER A 519 15.82 -41.65 15.92
C SER A 519 15.45 -43.01 15.34
N ASP A 520 16.28 -44.02 15.59
CA ASP A 520 15.86 -45.41 15.59
C ASP A 520 14.77 -45.54 16.67
N CYS A 521 13.50 -45.42 16.27
CA CYS A 521 12.40 -45.94 17.07
C CYS A 521 12.21 -47.38 16.61
N ARG A 522 12.94 -48.29 17.27
CA ARG A 522 12.60 -49.71 17.25
C ARG A 522 11.20 -49.87 17.82
N ASP A 523 10.42 -50.69 17.14
CA ASP A 523 9.25 -51.34 17.69
C ASP A 523 9.57 -51.93 19.06
N THR A 524 8.99 -51.34 20.10
CA THR A 524 8.62 -52.09 21.30
C THR A 524 7.11 -52.22 21.27
N ALA A 525 6.66 -53.13 20.42
CA ALA A 525 5.48 -53.91 20.75
C ALA A 525 5.85 -54.80 21.94
N ASN A 526 5.08 -54.70 23.02
CA ASN A 526 4.69 -55.87 23.77
C ASN A 526 3.33 -55.58 24.42
N SER A 527 2.42 -56.50 24.14
CA SER A 527 1.49 -57.13 25.08
C SER A 527 1.79 -56.89 26.56
#